data_AF-A0A644TFV2-F1
#
_entry.id   AF-A0A644TFV2-F1
#
_cell.length_a   1.000
_cell.length_b   1.000
_cell.length_c   1.000
_cell.angle_alpha   90.00
_cell.angle_beta   90.00
_cell.angle_gamma   90.00
#
_symmetry.space_group_name_H-M   'P 1'
#
loop_
_entity.id
_entity.type
_entity.pdbx_description
1 polymer ?
#
loop_
_entity_poly.entity_id
_entity_poly.type
_entity_poly.pdbx_seq_one_letter_code
_entity_poly.pdbx_strand_id
1 'polypeptide(L)' 'MIEAILALTVGLVVGFIFSAAKLPLPAPATLSGVLGIVGMFVGYQIFQLWKN' A
#
# COMPACT_ATOMS: atom_id res chain seq x y z
N MET A 1 -4.63 -15.60 -3.06
CA MET A 1 -5.69 -14.70 -3.57
C MET A 1 -6.55 -14.15 -2.44
N ILE A 2 -6.96 -15.00 -1.49
CA ILE A 2 -7.70 -14.56 -0.31
C ILE A 2 -6.94 -13.51 0.50
N GLU A 3 -5.61 -13.62 0.57
CA GLU A 3 -4.71 -12.70 1.27
C GLU A 3 -4.76 -11.29 0.68
N ALA A 4 -4.82 -11.17 -0.65
CA ALA A 4 -4.90 -9.88 -1.33
C ALA A 4 -6.25 -9.19 -1.08
N ILE A 5 -7.34 -9.96 -1.11
CA ILE A 5 -8.69 -9.47 -0.79
C ILE A 5 -8.75 -9.03 0.67
N LEU A 6 -8.23 -9.84 1.60
CA LEU A 6 -8.16 -9.50 3.02
C LEU A 6 -7.32 -8.25 3.27
N ALA A 7 -6.15 -8.13 2.65
CA ALA A 7 -5.29 -6.95 2.77
C ALA A 7 -5.99 -5.68 2.28
N LEU A 8 -6.70 -5.76 1.16
CA LEU A 8 -7.50 -4.65 0.63
C LEU A 8 -8.63 -4.28 1.60
N THR A 9 -9.41 -5.25 2.08
CA THR A 9 -10.50 -5.02 3.03
C THR A 9 -10.00 -4.40 4.32
N VAL A 10 -8.90 -4.92 4.89
CA VAL A 10 -8.28 -4.36 6.09
C VAL A 10 -7.81 -2.92 5.84
N GLY A 11 -7.15 -2.66 4.72
CA GLY A 11 -6.72 -1.30 4.36
C GLY A 11 -7.87 -0.30 4.24
N LEU A 12 -8.98 -0.71 3.61
CA LEU A 12 -10.20 0.10 3.49
C LEU A 12 -10.83 0.39 4.86
N VAL A 13 -10.99 -0.64 5.70
CA VAL A 13 -11.60 -0.48 7.03
C VAL A 13 -10.73 0.40 7.93
N VAL A 14 -9.41 0.16 7.98
CA VAL A 14 -8.47 0.97 8.78
C VAL A 14 -8.44 2.41 8.28
N GLY A 15 -8.33 2.63 6.97
CA GLY A 15 -8.35 3.97 6.38
C GLY A 15 -9.64 4.73 6.70
N PHE A 16 -10.78 4.04 6.64
CA PHE A 16 -12.08 4.61 6.99
C PHE A 16 -12.16 4.99 8.48
N ILE A 17 -11.81 4.08 9.38
CA ILE A 17 -11.86 4.32 10.84
C ILE A 17 -10.96 5.50 11.23
N PHE A 18 -9.73 5.54 10.74
CA PHE A 18 -8.78 6.62 11.08
C PHE A 18 -9.23 7.97 10.54
N SER A 19 -9.73 8.00 9.30
CA SER A 19 -10.28 9.22 8.70
C SER A 19 -11.53 9.70 9.45
N ALA A 20 -12.42 8.78 9.81
CA ALA A 20 -13.64 9.09 10.56
C ALA A 20 -13.33 9.61 11.98
N ALA A 21 -12.32 9.03 12.63
CA ALA A 21 -11.84 9.45 13.94
C ALA A 21 -10.92 10.70 13.89
N LYS A 22 -10.62 11.24 12.70
CA LYS A 22 -9.67 12.36 12.49
C LYS A 22 -8.28 12.09 13.09
N LEU A 23 -7.88 10.82 13.11
CA LEU A 23 -6.57 10.39 13.58
C LEU A 23 -5.54 10.51 12.45
N PRO A 24 -4.27 10.77 12.77
CA PRO A 24 -3.20 10.71 11.77
C PRO A 24 -3.16 9.30 11.15
N LEU A 25 -3.17 9.24 9.83
CA LEU A 25 -3.10 7.97 9.11
C LEU A 25 -1.73 7.30 9.33
N PRO A 26 -1.68 6.00 9.65
CA PRO A 26 -0.43 5.26 9.81
C PRO A 26 0.26 4.99 8.46
N ALA A 27 -0.49 5.02 7.36
CA ALA A 27 0.02 4.84 6.00
C ALA A 27 0.30 6.19 5.31
N PRO A 28 1.16 6.24 4.27
CA PRO A 28 1.42 7.46 3.52
C PRO A 28 0.13 8.01 2.90
N ALA A 29 -0.36 9.14 3.41
CA ALA A 29 -1.59 9.77 2.93
C ALA A 29 -1.40 10.58 1.64
N THR A 30 -0.16 10.74 1.17
CA THR A 30 0.16 11.52 -0.03
C THR A 30 0.28 10.62 -1.24
N LEU A 31 -0.14 11.12 -2.40
CA LEU A 31 0.03 10.43 -3.68
C LEU A 31 1.50 10.09 -3.93
N SER A 32 2.42 10.99 -3.59
CA SER A 32 3.87 10.78 -3.69
C SER A 32 4.35 9.60 -2.85
N GLY A 33 3.83 9.42 -1.63
CA GLY A 33 4.17 8.29 -0.77
C GLY A 33 3.68 6.96 -1.34
N VAL A 34 2.45 6.93 -1.88
CA VAL A 34 1.89 5.74 -2.54
C VAL A 34 2.71 5.37 -3.78
N LEU A 35 3.04 6.35 -4.62
CA LEU A 35 3.87 6.14 -5.81
C LEU A 35 5.28 5.64 -5.46
N GLY A 36 5.86 6.07 -4.34
CA GLY A 36 7.12 5.54 -3.83
C GLY A 36 7.07 4.04 -3.53
N ILE A 37 5.99 3.57 -2.87
CA ILE A 37 5.79 2.14 -2.58
C ILE A 37 5.61 1.33 -3.87
N VAL A 38 4.78 1.83 -4.79
CA VAL A 38 4.59 1.19 -6.10
C VAL A 38 5.90 1.11 -6.88
N GLY A 39 6.68 2.19 -6.91
CA GLY A 39 7.99 2.24 -7.56
C GLY A 39 8.97 1.24 -6.96
N MET A 40 9.00 1.08 -5.63
CA MET A 40 9.83 0.05 -4.97
C MET A 40 9.44 -1.36 -5.38
N PHE A 41 8.15 -1.68 -5.42
CA PHE A 41 7.68 -3.00 -5.86
C PHE A 41 8.03 -3.27 -7.33
N VAL A 42 7.79 -2.31 -8.22
CA VAL A 42 8.14 -2.43 -9.65
C VAL A 42 9.65 -2.59 -9.83
N GLY A 43 10.46 -1.79 -9.13
CA GLY A 43 11.92 -1.89 -9.16
C GLY A 43 12.43 -3.26 -8.70
N TYR A 44 11.84 -3.81 -7.63
CA TYR A 44 12.12 -5.17 -7.17
C TYR A 44 11.81 -6.21 -8.25
N GLN A 45 10.64 -6.12 -8.89
CA GLN A 45 10.25 -7.05 -9.96
C GLN A 45 11.19 -6.96 -11.17
N ILE A 46 11.57 -5.75 -11.59
CA ILE A 46 12.55 -5.53 -12.67
C ILE A 46 13.89 -6.18 -12.34
N PHE A 47 14.38 -6.00 -11.11
CA PHE A 47 15.64 -6.61 -10.68
C PHE A 47 15.57 -8.14 -10.69
N GLN A 48 14.46 -8.72 -10.23
CA GLN A 48 14.27 -10.18 -10.25
C GLN A 48 14.18 -10.74 -11.66
N LEU A 49 13.59 -9.99 -12.61
CA LEU A 49 13.59 -10.35 -14.03
C LEU A 49 14.99 -10.27 -14.65
N TRP A 50 15.80 -9.27 -14.27
CA TRP A 50 17.17 -9.12 -14.77
C TRP A 50 18.13 -10.18 -14.23
N LYS A 51 17.91 -10.64 -12.99
CA LYS A 51 18.74 -11.65 -12.33
C LYS A 51 18.53 -13.07 -12.87
N ASN A 52 17.36 -13.34 -13.46
CA ASN A 52 17.01 -14.62 -14.09
C ASN A 52 17.50 -14.70 -15.54
#